data_AF-A0A2M7H8U9-F1
#
_entry.id   AF-A0A2M7H8U9-F1
#
_cell.length_a   1.000
_cell.length_b   1.000
_cell.length_c   1.000
_cell.angle_alpha   90.00
_cell.angle_beta   90.00
_cell.angle_gamma   90.00
#
_symmetry.space_group_name_H-M   'P 1'
#
loop_
_entity.id
_entity.type
_entity.pdbx_description
1 polymer ?
#
loop_
_entity_poly.entity_id
_entity_poly.type
_entity_poly.pdbx_seq_one_letter_code
_entity_poly.pdbx_strand_id
1 'polypeptide(L)'
;MRIVVFQPPYPMQGTPADAEACLRWMRTRLEQLQPGEQDLVLLPEYANTPGLSDRQELCAFAEAQGKAFLQDVAAHAKRLQCLIVLAGLVRSGARWFNRTLVFDKTGALAFSYDKVHLTDVEKIGCGMTSGSMPSVFQYGEIRLGFATCFDLSFPEHFAALAAQRADLVLCPSYQRSESAERICSNARVRALDSGTYLIRSSYAMPKPGVGGRSLVAAPDGALLENAGADACVISAEIDPGQKFTKPASHGQAVVGYRELIDAHRRPAAYRPRVERAKRIDASSFPRLCALRGLGQVCPENTLPAFAAAMAVGAHEIAFDVRASRDGVLVVCHDASVDRTTNGSGNVAELGWEDLCRLDAGSHAGDAWRGVRVPRLEEVLDAMDGRIGLNIRIRNEGEDGATVRRVCDLLTEHALTDSAYISLETESALRTALEYAPEVPRACLVGQDNPSASVDIAKRYACQRIQFSRDVTEEDIRRAHELGLLCNISWSDDPKDGMEFVHKGIDVILTHCANTMIAGGFDALR
;
A
#
# COMPACT_ATOMS: atom_id res chain seq x y z
N MET A 1 4.54 13.62 -30.86
CA MET A 1 5.79 13.72 -30.08
C MET A 1 6.70 12.64 -30.61
N ARG A 2 7.84 13.03 -31.19
CA ARG A 2 8.80 12.11 -31.79
C ARG A 2 9.81 11.63 -30.76
N ILE A 3 9.79 10.33 -30.48
CA ILE A 3 10.68 9.67 -29.53
C ILE A 3 11.77 8.94 -30.30
N VAL A 4 13.01 9.05 -29.84
CA VAL A 4 14.16 8.30 -30.36
C VAL A 4 14.75 7.45 -29.24
N VAL A 5 14.99 6.16 -29.49
CA VAL A 5 15.43 5.20 -28.48
C VAL A 5 16.67 4.46 -28.98
N PHE A 6 17.72 4.47 -28.17
CA PHE A 6 18.99 3.86 -28.54
C PHE A 6 19.03 2.38 -28.11
N GLN A 7 19.67 1.55 -28.93
CA GLN A 7 20.12 0.20 -28.59
C GLN A 7 21.59 0.04 -28.97
N PRO A 8 22.55 0.47 -28.15
CA PRO A 8 23.97 0.32 -28.46
C PRO A 8 24.43 -1.15 -28.37
N PRO A 9 25.58 -1.50 -28.97
CA PRO A 9 26.18 -2.82 -28.79
C PRO A 9 26.61 -3.04 -27.33
N TYR A 10 26.37 -4.24 -26.78
CA TYR A 10 26.84 -4.61 -25.46
C TYR A 10 28.38 -4.77 -25.42
N PRO A 11 29.10 -4.14 -24.48
CA PRO A 11 30.55 -4.27 -24.37
C PRO A 11 30.92 -5.61 -23.70
N MET A 12 31.41 -6.56 -24.50
CA MET A 12 31.51 -7.97 -24.11
C MET A 12 32.59 -8.30 -23.11
N GLN A 13 33.77 -7.67 -23.20
CA GLN A 13 34.91 -8.03 -22.37
C GLN A 13 34.88 -7.33 -21.02
N GLY A 14 34.00 -6.33 -20.85
CA GLY A 14 33.87 -5.57 -19.62
C GLY A 14 35.12 -4.75 -19.28
N THR A 15 35.86 -4.29 -20.29
CA THR A 15 37.07 -3.47 -20.13
C THR A 15 36.77 -1.98 -20.37
N PRO A 16 37.60 -1.05 -19.88
CA PRO A 16 37.46 0.37 -20.18
C PRO A 16 37.50 0.69 -21.68
N ALA A 17 38.31 -0.05 -22.46
CA ALA A 17 38.40 0.14 -23.91
C ALA A 17 37.09 -0.20 -24.62
N ASP A 18 36.44 -1.28 -24.20
CA ASP A 18 35.11 -1.68 -24.70
C ASP A 18 34.02 -0.68 -24.26
N ALA A 19 34.10 -0.23 -23.01
CA ALA A 19 33.19 0.79 -22.49
C ALA A 19 33.28 2.08 -23.32
N GLU A 20 34.49 2.57 -23.59
CA GLU A 20 34.73 3.73 -24.45
C GLU A 20 34.27 3.51 -25.90
N ALA A 21 34.43 2.30 -26.45
CA ALA A 21 33.91 1.99 -27.78
C ALA A 21 32.38 2.12 -27.83
N CYS A 22 31.69 1.67 -26.78
CA CYS A 22 30.24 1.84 -26.64
C CYS A 22 29.86 3.33 -26.49
N LEU A 23 30.59 4.11 -25.69
CA LEU A 23 30.41 5.57 -25.60
C LEU A 23 30.56 6.25 -26.96
N ARG A 24 31.62 5.91 -27.72
CA ARG A 24 31.85 6.43 -29.07
C ARG A 24 30.70 6.11 -30.00
N TRP A 25 30.18 4.88 -29.97
CA TRP A 25 29.02 4.50 -30.76
C TRP A 25 27.81 5.39 -30.46
N MET A 26 27.49 5.60 -29.18
CA MET A 26 26.36 6.46 -28.78
C MET A 26 26.58 7.92 -29.20
N ARG A 27 27.79 8.46 -29.04
CA ARG A 27 28.14 9.83 -29.51
C ARG A 27 27.91 9.99 -30.99
N THR A 28 28.46 9.08 -31.81
CA THR A 28 28.32 9.15 -33.27
C THR A 28 26.85 9.10 -33.70
N ARG A 29 26.01 8.32 -33.01
CA ARG A 29 24.57 8.28 -33.29
C ARG A 29 23.84 9.55 -32.85
N LEU A 30 24.21 10.14 -31.70
CA LEU A 30 23.70 11.45 -31.28
C LEU A 30 24.09 12.56 -32.28
N GLU A 31 25.32 12.56 -32.77
CA GLU A 31 25.82 13.51 -33.79
C GLU A 31 25.03 13.46 -35.09
N GLN A 32 24.55 12.28 -35.49
CA GLN A 32 23.77 12.08 -36.72
C GLN A 32 22.34 12.64 -36.62
N LEU A 33 21.80 12.82 -35.41
CA LEU A 33 20.48 13.43 -35.22
C LEU A 33 20.50 14.92 -35.56
N GLN A 34 19.43 15.38 -36.22
CA GLN A 34 19.26 16.77 -36.62
C GLN A 34 18.45 17.55 -35.57
N PRO A 35 18.78 18.83 -35.31
CA PRO A 35 17.99 19.67 -34.41
C PRO A 35 16.52 19.78 -34.85
N GLY A 36 15.60 19.68 -33.89
CA GLY A 36 14.15 19.83 -34.14
C GLY A 36 13.45 18.61 -34.75
N GLU A 37 14.15 17.52 -35.04
CA GLU A 37 13.52 16.29 -35.57
C GLU A 37 13.00 15.35 -34.48
N GLN A 38 13.36 15.56 -33.21
CA GLN A 38 12.95 14.74 -32.09
C GLN A 38 12.60 15.60 -30.88
N ASP A 39 11.65 15.14 -30.08
CA ASP A 39 11.25 15.79 -28.83
C ASP A 39 11.94 15.15 -27.61
N LEU A 40 12.24 13.85 -27.68
CA LEU A 40 12.87 13.09 -26.61
C LEU A 40 13.79 11.99 -27.15
N VAL A 41 14.99 11.90 -26.57
CA VAL A 41 15.94 10.81 -26.80
C VAL A 41 16.14 10.02 -25.51
N LEU A 42 16.02 8.69 -25.58
CA LEU A 42 16.30 7.78 -24.46
C LEU A 42 17.53 6.90 -24.74
N LEU A 43 18.51 7.00 -23.86
CA LEU A 43 19.69 6.13 -23.78
C LEU A 43 19.53 5.09 -22.66
N PRO A 44 20.30 3.99 -22.68
CA PRO A 44 20.06 2.88 -21.76
C PRO A 44 20.63 3.11 -20.36
N GLU A 45 20.47 2.12 -19.49
CA GLU A 45 21.05 2.12 -18.13
C GLU A 45 22.56 1.84 -18.19
N TYR A 46 23.35 2.38 -17.26
CA TYR A 46 24.81 2.34 -17.31
C TYR A 46 25.41 2.97 -18.57
N ALA A 47 24.70 3.93 -19.19
CA ALA A 47 25.17 4.57 -20.41
C ALA A 47 26.53 5.27 -20.24
N ASN A 48 26.86 5.76 -19.05
CA ASN A 48 28.16 6.40 -18.77
C ASN A 48 29.27 5.43 -18.32
N THR A 49 28.94 4.18 -18.04
CA THR A 49 29.90 3.15 -17.59
C THR A 49 29.53 1.75 -18.13
N PRO A 50 29.32 1.59 -19.45
CA PRO A 50 28.75 0.36 -19.97
C PRO A 50 29.74 -0.80 -19.87
N GLY A 51 29.28 -1.99 -19.46
CA GLY A 51 30.05 -3.24 -19.52
C GLY A 51 30.93 -3.52 -18.31
N LEU A 52 31.27 -2.50 -17.53
CA LEU A 52 32.17 -2.62 -16.38
C LEU A 52 31.45 -3.26 -15.17
N SER A 53 32.17 -4.09 -14.43
CA SER A 53 31.66 -4.78 -13.23
C SER A 53 32.59 -4.70 -12.01
N ASP A 54 33.89 -4.46 -12.20
CA ASP A 54 34.79 -4.21 -11.08
C ASP A 54 34.48 -2.84 -10.46
N ARG A 55 34.32 -2.80 -9.14
CA ARG A 55 33.85 -1.59 -8.45
C ARG A 55 34.82 -0.43 -8.56
N GLN A 56 36.12 -0.68 -8.43
CA GLN A 56 37.12 0.38 -8.42
C GLN A 56 37.25 0.99 -9.82
N GLU A 57 37.32 0.15 -10.85
CA GLU A 57 37.37 0.56 -12.24
C GLU A 57 36.08 1.27 -12.67
N LEU A 58 34.92 0.72 -12.31
CA LEU A 58 33.60 1.30 -12.58
C LEU A 58 33.48 2.72 -11.99
N CYS A 59 33.87 2.90 -10.72
CA CYS A 59 33.83 4.21 -10.06
C CYS A 59 34.82 5.20 -10.70
N ALA A 60 36.07 4.77 -10.96
CA ALA A 60 37.08 5.61 -11.58
C ALA A 60 36.65 6.06 -12.99
N PHE A 61 36.10 5.15 -13.79
CA PHE A 61 35.59 5.45 -15.12
C PHE A 61 34.40 6.41 -15.07
N ALA A 62 33.48 6.23 -14.11
CA ALA A 62 32.34 7.13 -13.93
C ALA A 62 32.76 8.58 -13.67
N GLU A 63 33.83 8.80 -12.89
CA GLU A 63 34.32 10.15 -12.57
C GLU A 63 35.16 10.80 -13.68
N ALA A 64 35.67 10.00 -14.61
CA ALA A 64 36.49 10.44 -15.74
C ALA A 64 35.70 10.42 -17.06
N GLN A 65 35.86 9.37 -17.86
CA GLN A 65 35.23 9.23 -19.18
C GLN A 65 33.71 9.28 -19.11
N GLY A 66 33.11 8.66 -18.09
CA GLY A 66 31.67 8.67 -17.86
C GLY A 66 31.15 10.08 -17.61
N LYS A 67 31.84 10.87 -16.78
CA LYS A 67 31.48 12.26 -16.51
C LYS A 67 31.60 13.14 -17.77
N ALA A 68 32.67 12.95 -18.56
CA ALA A 68 32.82 13.64 -19.83
C ALA A 68 31.67 13.30 -20.79
N PHE A 69 31.28 12.02 -20.87
CA PHE A 69 30.15 11.60 -21.68
C PHE A 69 28.82 12.24 -21.24
N LEU A 70 28.56 12.38 -19.94
CA LEU A 70 27.36 13.08 -19.45
C LEU A 70 27.34 14.56 -19.87
N GLN A 71 28.51 15.23 -19.91
CA GLN A 71 28.63 16.61 -20.40
C GLN A 71 28.35 16.70 -21.90
N ASP A 72 28.82 15.72 -22.67
CA ASP A 72 28.56 15.64 -24.12
C ASP A 72 27.07 15.40 -24.40
N VAL A 73 26.40 14.55 -23.61
CA VAL A 73 24.95 14.34 -23.73
C VAL A 73 24.18 15.62 -23.41
N ALA A 74 24.56 16.36 -22.37
CA ALA A 74 23.96 17.66 -22.06
C ALA A 74 24.13 18.66 -23.21
N ALA A 75 25.32 18.71 -23.82
CA ALA A 75 25.59 19.55 -24.99
C ALA A 75 24.73 19.12 -26.20
N HIS A 76 24.50 17.82 -26.38
CA HIS A 76 23.60 17.31 -27.42
C HIS A 76 22.14 17.67 -27.16
N ALA A 77 21.66 17.62 -25.91
CA ALA A 77 20.30 18.05 -25.58
C ALA A 77 20.07 19.52 -25.97
N LYS A 78 21.06 20.38 -25.67
CA LYS A 78 21.09 21.77 -26.13
C LYS A 78 21.13 21.89 -27.65
N ARG A 79 22.03 21.18 -28.34
CA ARG A 79 22.16 21.24 -29.80
C ARG A 79 20.88 20.81 -30.50
N LEU A 80 20.29 19.71 -30.04
CA LEU A 80 19.12 19.09 -30.65
C LEU A 80 17.80 19.77 -30.27
N GLN A 81 17.83 20.65 -29.24
CA GLN A 81 16.66 21.32 -28.68
C GLN A 81 15.58 20.35 -28.17
N CYS A 82 16.00 19.23 -27.59
CA CYS A 82 15.11 18.16 -27.13
C CYS A 82 15.47 17.66 -25.73
N LEU A 83 14.59 16.88 -25.11
CA LEU A 83 14.92 16.14 -23.89
C LEU A 83 15.90 15.01 -24.23
N ILE A 84 16.92 14.80 -23.39
CA ILE A 84 17.73 13.58 -23.43
C ILE A 84 17.77 12.95 -22.04
N VAL A 85 17.41 11.68 -21.98
CA VAL A 85 17.30 10.91 -20.74
C VAL A 85 18.19 9.67 -20.82
N LEU A 86 18.92 9.39 -19.74
CA LEU A 86 19.78 8.21 -19.62
C LEU A 86 19.89 7.80 -18.15
N ALA A 87 20.20 6.54 -17.85
CA ALA A 87 20.60 6.14 -16.51
C ALA A 87 22.07 5.76 -16.45
N GLY A 88 22.73 6.12 -15.34
CA GLY A 88 24.16 5.94 -15.19
C GLY A 88 24.61 5.89 -13.74
N LEU A 89 25.86 5.49 -13.53
CA LEU A 89 26.49 5.53 -12.21
C LEU A 89 26.91 6.97 -11.88
N VAL A 90 26.31 7.54 -10.84
CA VAL A 90 26.54 8.94 -10.44
C VAL A 90 26.84 9.02 -8.95
N ARG A 91 27.85 9.82 -8.58
CA ARG A 91 28.18 10.10 -7.18
C ARG A 91 27.44 11.35 -6.69
N SER A 92 26.84 11.26 -5.50
CA SER A 92 26.26 12.39 -4.77
C SER A 92 26.76 12.35 -3.33
N GLY A 93 27.63 13.30 -2.96
CA GLY A 93 28.37 13.25 -1.70
C GLY A 93 29.28 12.02 -1.64
N ALA A 94 29.17 11.24 -0.56
CA ALA A 94 29.94 10.00 -0.38
C ALA A 94 29.26 8.76 -0.99
N ARG A 95 28.08 8.89 -1.59
CA ARG A 95 27.25 7.76 -2.03
C ARG A 95 27.16 7.68 -3.55
N TRP A 96 27.04 6.46 -4.05
CA TRP A 96 26.86 6.13 -5.46
C TRP A 96 25.43 5.70 -5.74
N PHE A 97 24.90 6.12 -6.88
CA PHE A 97 23.53 5.84 -7.29
C PHE A 97 23.51 5.37 -8.74
N ASN A 98 22.60 4.45 -9.03
CA ASN A 98 22.13 4.24 -10.40
C ASN A 98 21.03 5.27 -10.67
N ARG A 99 21.42 6.38 -11.30
CA ARG A 99 20.62 7.58 -11.43
C ARG A 99 20.23 7.82 -12.88
N THR A 100 18.93 7.91 -13.11
CA THR A 100 18.36 8.47 -14.33
C THR A 100 18.48 9.99 -14.29
N LEU A 101 19.09 10.57 -15.32
CA LEU A 101 19.30 12.00 -15.50
C LEU A 101 18.45 12.50 -16.67
N VAL A 102 17.80 13.65 -16.47
CA VAL A 102 16.98 14.30 -17.48
C VAL A 102 17.61 15.63 -17.86
N PHE A 103 18.19 15.71 -19.05
CA PHE A 103 18.70 16.95 -19.62
C PHE A 103 17.63 17.60 -20.48
N ASP A 104 17.34 18.87 -20.22
CA ASP A 104 16.37 19.65 -21.01
C ASP A 104 16.98 20.21 -22.30
N LYS A 105 16.13 20.88 -23.10
CA LYS A 105 16.52 21.53 -24.36
C LYS A 105 17.57 22.64 -24.21
N THR A 106 17.88 23.08 -22.99
CA THR A 106 18.97 24.05 -22.73
C THR A 106 20.30 23.35 -22.43
N GLY A 107 20.26 22.02 -22.23
CA GLY A 107 21.37 21.21 -21.73
C GLY A 107 21.47 21.19 -20.20
N ALA A 108 20.54 21.81 -19.49
CA ALA A 108 20.54 21.79 -18.03
C ALA A 108 19.99 20.47 -17.51
N LEU A 109 20.51 20.01 -16.35
CA LEU A 109 19.92 18.89 -15.63
C LEU A 109 18.61 19.35 -14.98
N ALA A 110 17.48 19.00 -15.58
CA ALA A 110 16.16 19.44 -15.14
C ALA A 110 15.55 18.54 -14.05
N PHE A 111 15.88 17.25 -14.07
CA PHE A 111 15.38 16.27 -13.11
C PHE A 111 16.32 15.07 -12.97
N SER A 112 16.21 14.34 -11.86
CA SER A 112 16.86 13.05 -11.70
C SER A 112 16.03 12.08 -10.87
N TYR A 113 16.12 10.80 -11.20
CA TYR A 113 15.47 9.70 -10.49
C TYR A 113 16.52 8.66 -10.09
N ASP A 114 16.57 8.29 -8.80
CA ASP A 114 17.41 7.20 -8.32
C ASP A 114 16.64 5.88 -8.36
N LYS A 115 17.25 4.84 -8.95
CA LYS A 115 16.64 3.51 -9.07
C LYS A 115 16.21 2.99 -7.70
N VAL A 116 14.92 2.69 -7.55
CA VAL A 116 14.32 2.26 -6.28
C VAL A 116 14.71 0.82 -5.98
N HIS A 117 14.57 -0.08 -6.96
CA HIS A 117 14.84 -1.50 -6.75
C HIS A 117 16.24 -1.87 -7.26
N LEU A 118 17.21 -1.90 -6.35
CA LEU A 118 18.57 -2.35 -6.66
C LEU A 118 18.66 -3.88 -6.67
N THR A 119 19.48 -4.41 -7.58
CA THR A 119 19.91 -5.81 -7.55
C THR A 119 21.02 -6.02 -6.52
N ASP A 120 21.30 -7.27 -6.14
CA ASP A 120 22.42 -7.57 -5.22
C ASP A 120 23.78 -7.15 -5.79
N VAL A 121 23.96 -7.21 -7.11
CA VAL A 121 25.17 -6.72 -7.79
C VAL A 121 25.37 -5.22 -7.54
N GLU A 122 24.29 -4.45 -7.55
CA GLU A 122 24.33 -3.00 -7.35
C GLU A 122 24.51 -2.65 -5.88
N LYS A 123 23.71 -3.28 -5.00
CA LYS A 123 23.69 -2.99 -3.56
C LYS A 123 24.96 -3.50 -2.87
N ILE A 124 25.32 -4.76 -3.09
CA ILE A 124 26.44 -5.43 -2.42
C ILE A 124 27.72 -5.25 -3.25
N GLY A 125 27.68 -5.58 -4.55
CA GLY A 125 28.87 -5.55 -5.40
C GLY A 125 29.41 -4.13 -5.62
N CYS A 126 28.55 -3.18 -5.97
CA CYS A 126 28.95 -1.82 -6.29
C CYS A 126 28.78 -0.84 -5.11
N GLY A 127 28.08 -1.24 -4.03
CA GLY A 127 27.83 -0.39 -2.87
C GLY A 127 26.93 0.80 -3.17
N MET A 128 25.96 0.65 -4.08
CA MET A 128 25.04 1.70 -4.47
C MET A 128 23.92 1.90 -3.45
N THR A 129 23.41 3.13 -3.40
CA THR A 129 22.26 3.52 -2.58
C THR A 129 21.00 3.54 -3.44
N SER A 130 19.91 2.97 -2.92
CA SER A 130 18.62 2.96 -3.60
C SER A 130 17.94 4.32 -3.52
N GLY A 131 17.10 4.61 -4.51
CA GLY A 131 16.07 5.63 -4.39
C GLY A 131 15.00 5.25 -3.37
N SER A 132 14.13 6.20 -3.04
CA SER A 132 13.09 6.01 -2.03
C SER A 132 11.70 5.75 -2.62
N MET A 133 11.39 6.33 -3.79
CA MET A 133 10.03 6.27 -4.33
C MET A 133 9.94 6.46 -5.85
N PRO A 134 8.93 5.84 -6.50
CA PRO A 134 8.56 6.15 -7.88
C PRO A 134 8.27 7.65 -8.02
N SER A 135 8.82 8.28 -9.05
CA SER A 135 8.76 9.74 -9.22
C SER A 135 8.21 10.12 -10.59
N VAL A 136 7.52 11.26 -10.65
CA VAL A 136 7.01 11.88 -11.88
C VAL A 136 7.56 13.30 -12.00
N PHE A 137 8.02 13.67 -13.19
CA PHE A 137 8.47 15.01 -13.55
C PHE A 137 7.51 15.66 -14.53
N GLN A 138 7.05 16.87 -14.22
CA GLN A 138 6.22 17.68 -15.10
C GLN A 138 7.11 18.43 -16.10
N TYR A 139 6.92 18.19 -17.40
CA TYR A 139 7.60 18.90 -18.48
C TYR A 139 6.58 19.45 -19.47
N GLY A 140 6.36 20.77 -19.41
CA GLY A 140 5.25 21.41 -20.14
C GLY A 140 3.92 20.81 -19.68
N GLU A 141 3.13 20.28 -20.61
CA GLU A 141 1.84 19.63 -20.33
C GLU A 141 1.97 18.12 -20.07
N ILE A 142 3.17 17.55 -20.21
CA ILE A 142 3.40 16.09 -20.16
C ILE A 142 4.02 15.70 -18.82
N ARG A 143 3.58 14.57 -18.25
CA ARG A 143 4.17 13.97 -17.05
C ARG A 143 5.02 12.75 -17.37
N LEU A 144 6.30 12.84 -17.06
CA LEU A 144 7.29 11.78 -17.27
C LEU A 144 7.46 10.98 -15.97
N GLY A 145 7.02 9.73 -15.96
CA GLY A 145 7.34 8.76 -14.93
C GLY A 145 8.66 8.05 -15.21
N PHE A 146 9.33 7.58 -14.15
CA PHE A 146 10.63 6.93 -14.27
C PHE A 146 10.65 5.55 -13.63
N ALA A 147 11.28 4.61 -14.33
CA ALA A 147 11.65 3.29 -13.85
C ALA A 147 13.02 2.95 -14.43
N THR A 148 13.90 2.28 -13.70
CA THR A 148 15.20 1.85 -14.22
C THR A 148 15.29 0.33 -14.12
N CYS A 149 15.35 -0.35 -15.27
CA CYS A 149 15.65 -1.76 -15.40
C CYS A 149 14.87 -2.70 -14.50
N PHE A 150 15.41 -3.05 -13.33
CA PHE A 150 14.81 -3.98 -12.39
C PHE A 150 13.49 -3.46 -11.83
N ASP A 151 13.27 -2.14 -11.79
CA ASP A 151 11.98 -1.54 -11.47
C ASP A 151 10.84 -2.10 -12.33
N LEU A 152 11.12 -2.50 -13.60
CA LEU A 152 10.14 -3.10 -14.52
C LEU A 152 9.46 -4.35 -13.92
N SER A 153 10.15 -5.07 -13.04
CA SER A 153 9.66 -6.29 -12.40
C SER A 153 8.59 -6.05 -11.34
N PHE A 154 8.40 -4.81 -10.87
CA PHE A 154 7.54 -4.48 -9.72
C PHE A 154 6.25 -3.76 -10.16
N PRO A 155 5.10 -4.46 -10.28
CA PRO A 155 3.84 -3.85 -10.71
C PRO A 155 3.42 -2.63 -9.85
N GLU A 156 3.73 -2.66 -8.55
CA GLU A 156 3.40 -1.60 -7.60
C GLU A 156 4.08 -0.28 -7.94
N HIS A 157 5.29 -0.34 -8.52
CA HIS A 157 6.00 0.83 -9.02
C HIS A 157 5.17 1.56 -10.08
N PHE A 158 4.60 0.80 -11.03
CA PHE A 158 3.79 1.34 -12.12
C PHE A 158 2.39 1.75 -11.67
N ALA A 159 1.82 1.06 -10.69
CA ALA A 159 0.60 1.50 -10.03
C ALA A 159 0.78 2.86 -9.33
N ALA A 160 1.93 3.09 -8.68
CA ALA A 160 2.26 4.37 -8.06
C ALA A 160 2.48 5.49 -9.09
N LEU A 161 3.10 5.19 -10.24
CA LEU A 161 3.22 6.14 -11.36
C LEU A 161 1.85 6.48 -11.96
N ALA A 162 0.95 5.50 -12.09
CA ALA A 162 -0.44 5.71 -12.50
C ALA A 162 -1.21 6.60 -11.52
N ALA A 163 -1.01 6.42 -10.20
CA ALA A 163 -1.67 7.26 -9.19
C ALA A 163 -1.21 8.72 -9.25
N GLN A 164 0.05 8.95 -9.63
CA GLN A 164 0.61 10.28 -9.96
C GLN A 164 0.20 10.76 -11.36
N ARG A 165 -0.57 9.93 -12.08
CA ARG A 165 -1.05 10.06 -13.45
C ARG A 165 0.07 10.40 -14.45
N ALA A 166 1.17 9.65 -14.44
CA ALA A 166 2.15 9.75 -15.52
C ALA A 166 1.49 9.61 -16.92
N ASP A 167 2.07 10.25 -17.93
CA ASP A 167 1.62 10.15 -19.32
C ASP A 167 2.55 9.24 -20.13
N LEU A 168 3.83 9.25 -19.76
CA LEU A 168 4.90 8.43 -20.32
C LEU A 168 5.72 7.82 -19.19
N VAL A 169 6.22 6.60 -19.35
CA VAL A 169 7.23 6.02 -18.45
C VAL A 169 8.52 5.75 -19.23
N LEU A 170 9.61 6.36 -18.77
CA LEU A 170 10.94 6.21 -19.34
C LEU A 170 11.71 5.13 -18.58
N CYS A 171 12.19 4.12 -19.31
CA CYS A 171 12.80 2.91 -18.75
C CYS A 171 14.17 2.58 -19.36
N PRO A 172 15.24 3.27 -18.95
CA PRO A 172 16.60 2.81 -19.21
C PRO A 172 16.85 1.43 -18.58
N SER A 173 17.50 0.51 -19.31
CA SER A 173 17.66 -0.88 -18.89
C SER A 173 19.01 -1.48 -19.30
N TYR A 174 19.56 -2.33 -18.43
CA TYR A 174 20.77 -3.14 -18.62
C TYR A 174 20.46 -4.64 -18.42
N GLN A 175 19.26 -5.07 -18.81
CA GLN A 175 18.81 -6.45 -18.58
C GLN A 175 19.53 -7.43 -19.52
N ARG A 176 20.23 -8.40 -18.91
CA ARG A 176 21.18 -9.30 -19.59
C ARG A 176 20.90 -10.79 -19.39
N SER A 177 19.95 -11.14 -18.51
CA SER A 177 19.69 -12.54 -18.13
C SER A 177 18.26 -13.02 -18.42
N GLU A 178 17.38 -12.13 -18.87
CA GLU A 178 15.98 -12.46 -19.14
C GLU A 178 15.73 -12.70 -20.64
N SER A 179 14.75 -13.54 -20.99
CA SER A 179 14.35 -13.78 -22.38
C SER A 179 13.75 -12.52 -23.01
N ALA A 180 14.03 -12.34 -24.29
CA ALA A 180 13.50 -11.23 -25.07
C ALA A 180 11.95 -11.17 -25.04
N GLU A 181 11.30 -12.33 -25.04
CA GLU A 181 9.84 -12.44 -24.97
C GLU A 181 9.30 -11.95 -23.62
N ARG A 182 9.88 -12.39 -22.49
CA ARG A 182 9.47 -11.92 -21.15
C ARG A 182 9.70 -10.43 -20.98
N ILE A 183 10.79 -9.90 -21.53
CA ILE A 183 11.06 -8.45 -21.54
C ILE A 183 9.94 -7.70 -22.27
N CYS A 184 9.56 -8.16 -23.48
CA CYS A 184 8.51 -7.52 -24.26
C CYS A 184 7.16 -7.61 -23.55
N SER A 185 6.82 -8.78 -22.99
CA SER A 185 5.58 -8.99 -22.24
C SER A 185 5.50 -8.09 -21.01
N ASN A 186 6.56 -8.03 -20.20
CA ASN A 186 6.60 -7.17 -19.02
C ASN A 186 6.43 -5.71 -19.40
N ALA A 187 7.14 -5.22 -20.42
CA ALA A 187 7.00 -3.85 -20.88
C ALA A 187 5.56 -3.49 -21.32
N ARG A 188 4.92 -4.37 -22.10
CA ARG A 188 3.54 -4.16 -22.56
C ARG A 188 2.54 -4.18 -21.40
N VAL A 189 2.71 -5.11 -20.46
CA VAL A 189 1.88 -5.17 -19.25
C VAL A 189 2.08 -3.94 -18.37
N ARG A 190 3.30 -3.42 -18.24
CA ARG A 190 3.54 -2.19 -17.47
C ARG A 190 2.96 -0.94 -18.12
N ALA A 191 2.92 -0.87 -19.45
CA ALA A 191 2.19 0.17 -20.17
C ALA A 191 0.68 0.12 -19.83
N LEU A 192 0.09 -1.08 -19.82
CA LEU A 192 -1.30 -1.30 -19.40
C LEU A 192 -1.54 -0.95 -17.92
N ASP A 193 -0.70 -1.45 -17.01
CA ASP A 193 -0.82 -1.26 -15.55
C ASP A 193 -0.85 0.24 -15.20
N SER A 194 0.00 1.02 -15.87
CA SER A 194 0.12 2.46 -15.65
C SER A 194 -0.82 3.30 -16.53
N GLY A 195 -1.35 2.74 -17.62
CA GLY A 195 -2.16 3.47 -18.60
C GLY A 195 -1.35 4.52 -19.37
N THR A 196 -0.06 4.26 -19.60
CA THR A 196 0.89 5.19 -20.22
C THR A 196 1.59 4.55 -21.41
N TYR A 197 2.26 5.36 -22.23
CA TYR A 197 3.32 4.79 -23.05
C TYR A 197 4.46 4.34 -22.15
N LEU A 198 5.13 3.24 -22.52
CA LEU A 198 6.36 2.80 -21.89
C LEU A 198 7.47 2.76 -22.95
N ILE A 199 8.52 3.54 -22.69
CA ILE A 199 9.65 3.71 -23.60
C ILE A 199 10.87 3.09 -22.92
N ARG A 200 11.40 2.01 -23.49
CA ARG A 200 12.50 1.25 -22.90
C ARG A 200 13.74 1.31 -23.79
N SER A 201 14.89 1.64 -23.22
CA SER A 201 16.20 1.60 -23.90
C SER A 201 17.12 0.58 -23.24
N SER A 202 17.76 -0.29 -24.04
CA SER A 202 18.61 -1.39 -23.60
C SER A 202 19.79 -1.60 -24.57
N TYR A 203 20.62 -2.62 -24.36
CA TYR A 203 21.77 -2.95 -25.22
C TYR A 203 21.49 -4.13 -26.14
N ALA A 204 22.05 -4.12 -27.35
CA ALA A 204 22.09 -5.27 -28.24
C ALA A 204 22.98 -6.37 -27.63
N MET A 205 22.35 -7.40 -27.08
CA MET A 205 23.03 -8.49 -26.40
C MET A 205 23.58 -9.51 -27.41
N PRO A 206 24.76 -10.09 -27.15
CA PRO A 206 25.40 -11.07 -28.03
C PRO A 206 24.62 -12.39 -28.14
N LYS A 207 23.88 -12.75 -27.09
CA LYS A 207 23.25 -14.06 -26.94
C LYS A 207 21.87 -13.98 -27.57
N PRO A 208 21.58 -14.76 -28.63
CA PRO A 208 20.27 -14.75 -29.26
C PRO A 208 19.15 -15.01 -28.25
N GLY A 209 18.11 -14.17 -28.31
CA GLY A 209 16.90 -14.34 -27.50
C GLY A 209 17.02 -13.94 -26.03
N VAL A 210 18.15 -13.38 -25.57
CA VAL A 210 18.34 -12.91 -24.19
C VAL A 210 18.64 -11.41 -24.18
N GLY A 211 17.98 -10.66 -23.28
CA GLY A 211 18.15 -9.22 -23.15
C GLY A 211 17.76 -8.43 -24.42
N GLY A 212 18.34 -7.24 -24.58
CA GLY A 212 18.03 -6.35 -25.70
C GLY A 212 16.59 -5.86 -25.70
N ARG A 213 16.05 -5.56 -26.88
CA ARG A 213 14.66 -5.12 -27.12
C ARG A 213 14.34 -3.73 -26.59
N SER A 214 15.15 -2.72 -26.93
CA SER A 214 14.67 -1.34 -26.86
C SER A 214 13.34 -1.25 -27.62
N LEU A 215 12.34 -0.60 -27.03
CA LEU A 215 10.96 -0.65 -27.54
C LEU A 215 10.13 0.54 -27.10
N VAL A 216 8.99 0.71 -27.77
CA VAL A 216 7.93 1.64 -27.39
C VAL A 216 6.61 0.87 -27.34
N ALA A 217 5.99 0.83 -26.17
CA ALA A 217 4.66 0.24 -25.97
C ALA A 217 3.63 1.34 -25.71
N ALA A 218 2.46 1.22 -26.32
CA ALA A 218 1.33 2.12 -26.15
C ALA A 218 0.50 1.81 -24.88
N PRO A 219 -0.38 2.73 -24.42
CA PRO A 219 -1.19 2.55 -23.21
C PRO A 219 -2.11 1.33 -23.18
N ASP A 220 -2.44 0.76 -24.35
CA ASP A 220 -3.23 -0.47 -24.51
C ASP A 220 -2.35 -1.74 -24.56
N GLY A 221 -1.04 -1.58 -24.37
CA GLY A 221 -0.05 -2.65 -24.46
C GLY A 221 0.32 -3.03 -25.90
N ALA A 222 -0.14 -2.30 -26.92
CA ALA A 222 0.33 -2.50 -28.29
C ALA A 222 1.81 -2.12 -28.40
N LEU A 223 2.58 -2.90 -29.16
CA LEU A 223 3.97 -2.61 -29.41
C LEU A 223 4.07 -1.75 -30.68
N LEU A 224 4.55 -0.51 -30.54
CA LEU A 224 4.73 0.40 -31.66
C LEU A 224 6.07 0.15 -32.36
N GLU A 225 7.12 -0.04 -31.58
CA GLU A 225 8.47 -0.26 -32.09
C GLU A 225 9.24 -1.29 -31.26
N ASN A 226 10.14 -2.04 -31.90
CA ASN A 226 11.02 -3.02 -31.27
C ASN A 226 12.36 -3.11 -32.01
N ALA A 227 13.44 -2.75 -31.33
CA ALA A 227 14.80 -2.69 -31.87
C ALA A 227 15.38 -4.04 -32.31
N GLY A 228 14.74 -5.17 -32.01
CA GLY A 228 15.32 -6.45 -32.37
C GLY A 228 16.49 -6.85 -31.45
N ALA A 229 17.37 -7.71 -31.96
CA ALA A 229 18.59 -8.13 -31.28
C ALA A 229 19.79 -7.21 -31.58
N ASP A 230 19.76 -6.50 -32.70
CA ASP A 230 20.93 -5.80 -33.24
C ASP A 230 21.10 -4.38 -32.69
N ALA A 231 22.32 -3.87 -32.77
CA ALA A 231 22.59 -2.49 -32.38
C ALA A 231 21.96 -1.52 -33.37
N CYS A 232 21.07 -0.66 -32.89
CA CYS A 232 20.30 0.25 -33.74
C CYS A 232 19.77 1.46 -32.96
N VAL A 233 19.12 2.37 -33.67
CA VAL A 233 18.33 3.47 -33.12
C VAL A 233 16.95 3.35 -33.73
N ILE A 234 15.91 3.28 -32.90
CA ILE A 234 14.51 3.24 -33.32
C ILE A 234 13.82 4.56 -33.01
N SER A 235 12.73 4.86 -33.71
CA SER A 235 11.93 6.05 -33.44
C SER A 235 10.44 5.77 -33.55
N ALA A 236 9.63 6.43 -32.73
CA ALA A 236 8.17 6.35 -32.77
C ALA A 236 7.54 7.74 -32.65
N GLU A 237 6.42 7.93 -33.35
CA GLU A 237 5.52 9.07 -33.12
C GLU A 237 4.45 8.65 -32.12
N ILE A 238 4.27 9.44 -31.07
CA ILE A 238 3.25 9.19 -30.05
C ILE A 238 2.45 10.46 -29.74
N ASP A 239 1.23 10.28 -29.25
CA ASP A 239 0.44 11.33 -28.61
C ASP A 239 0.43 11.06 -27.10
N PRO A 240 1.19 11.81 -26.28
CA PRO A 240 1.21 11.62 -24.82
C PRO A 240 -0.17 11.76 -24.15
N GLY A 241 -1.12 12.46 -24.80
CA GLY A 241 -2.50 12.59 -24.35
C GLY A 241 -3.36 11.35 -24.62
N GLN A 242 -2.95 10.46 -25.54
CA GLN A 242 -3.69 9.24 -25.85
C GLN A 242 -3.77 8.35 -24.61
N LYS A 243 -5.00 7.95 -24.25
CA LYS A 243 -5.29 6.98 -23.20
C LYS A 243 -6.00 5.76 -23.79
N PHE A 244 -5.87 4.61 -23.14
CA PHE A 244 -6.59 3.41 -23.54
C PHE A 244 -8.03 3.44 -23.03
N THR A 245 -8.99 3.16 -23.93
CA THR A 245 -10.42 3.04 -23.61
C THR A 245 -10.94 1.67 -24.01
N LYS A 246 -11.90 1.14 -23.25
CA LYS A 246 -12.59 -0.11 -23.57
C LYS A 246 -14.04 -0.09 -23.08
N PRO A 247 -14.94 -0.97 -23.57
CA PRO A 247 -16.23 -1.18 -22.92
C PRO A 247 -16.06 -1.51 -21.43
N ALA A 248 -16.86 -0.89 -20.56
CA ALA A 248 -16.84 -1.16 -19.12
C ALA A 248 -17.09 -2.64 -18.82
N SER A 249 -18.01 -3.24 -19.58
CA SER A 249 -18.31 -4.67 -19.64
C SER A 249 -18.93 -5.01 -21.00
N HIS A 250 -19.23 -6.29 -21.25
CA HIS A 250 -19.90 -6.73 -22.47
C HIS A 250 -21.22 -5.96 -22.69
N GLY A 251 -21.35 -5.29 -23.84
CA GLY A 251 -22.53 -4.48 -24.19
C GLY A 251 -22.66 -3.14 -23.46
N GLN A 252 -21.67 -2.72 -22.67
CA GLN A 252 -21.69 -1.46 -21.93
C GLN A 252 -20.93 -0.34 -22.66
N ALA A 253 -21.09 0.90 -22.17
CA ALA A 253 -20.41 2.07 -22.70
C ALA A 253 -18.87 1.94 -22.65
N VAL A 254 -18.21 2.61 -23.59
CA VAL A 254 -16.74 2.74 -23.63
C VAL A 254 -16.31 3.75 -22.56
N VAL A 255 -15.34 3.36 -21.74
CA VAL A 255 -14.77 4.15 -20.64
C VAL A 255 -13.24 4.14 -20.69
N GLY A 256 -12.60 5.09 -20.01
CA GLY A 256 -11.16 5.07 -19.78
C GLY A 256 -10.76 3.81 -19.00
N TYR A 257 -9.82 3.03 -19.55
CA TYR A 257 -9.38 1.78 -18.93
C TYR A 257 -8.84 2.02 -17.52
N ARG A 258 -7.97 3.02 -17.36
CA ARG A 258 -7.33 3.35 -16.06
C ARG A 258 -8.36 3.78 -15.01
N GLU A 259 -9.29 4.66 -15.39
CA GLU A 259 -10.40 5.11 -14.53
C GLU A 259 -11.26 3.94 -14.06
N LEU A 260 -11.60 3.02 -14.98
CA LEU A 260 -12.31 1.79 -14.64
C LEU A 260 -11.52 0.95 -13.64
N ILE A 261 -10.24 0.64 -13.92
CA ILE A 261 -9.45 -0.18 -13.00
C ILE A 261 -9.32 0.51 -11.63
N ASP A 262 -9.09 1.82 -11.56
CA ASP A 262 -8.96 2.54 -10.29
C ASP A 262 -10.25 2.55 -9.47
N ALA A 263 -11.42 2.71 -10.10
CA ALA A 263 -12.71 2.60 -9.41
C ALA A 263 -12.95 1.19 -8.82
N HIS A 264 -12.36 0.17 -9.43
CA HIS A 264 -12.47 -1.23 -9.01
C HIS A 264 -11.29 -1.74 -8.18
N ARG A 265 -10.22 -0.95 -7.99
CA ARG A 265 -9.11 -1.34 -7.11
C ARG A 265 -9.62 -1.56 -5.69
N ARG A 266 -9.06 -2.56 -5.03
CA ARG A 266 -9.29 -2.90 -3.62
C ARG A 266 -7.94 -3.04 -2.91
N PRO A 267 -7.18 -1.95 -2.69
CA PRO A 267 -5.83 -2.02 -2.13
C PRO A 267 -5.76 -2.78 -0.79
N ALA A 268 -6.85 -2.81 -0.03
CA ALA A 268 -6.99 -3.61 1.18
C ALA A 268 -6.87 -5.13 0.92
N ALA A 269 -7.38 -5.64 -0.21
CA ALA A 269 -7.44 -7.06 -0.51
C ALA A 269 -6.12 -7.69 -0.98
N TYR A 270 -5.16 -6.90 -1.50
CA TYR A 270 -3.96 -7.44 -2.17
C TYR A 270 -2.62 -6.80 -1.77
N ARG A 271 -2.56 -5.93 -0.75
CA ARG A 271 -1.25 -5.56 -0.18
C ARG A 271 -0.61 -6.81 0.43
N PRO A 272 0.61 -7.21 0.07
CA PRO A 272 1.32 -8.29 0.75
C PRO A 272 1.59 -7.82 2.18
N ARG A 273 0.94 -8.46 3.14
CA ARG A 273 1.01 -8.03 4.53
C ARG A 273 1.98 -8.96 5.27
N VAL A 274 3.26 -8.86 4.92
CA VAL A 274 4.32 -9.71 5.49
C VAL A 274 4.40 -9.58 7.02
N GLU A 275 3.96 -8.43 7.58
CA GLU A 275 3.86 -8.22 9.03
C GLU A 275 2.50 -8.59 9.66
N ARG A 276 1.51 -9.01 8.86
CA ARG A 276 0.16 -9.35 9.36
C ARG A 276 -0.09 -10.79 9.73
N ALA A 277 0.97 -11.59 9.80
CA ALA A 277 0.94 -12.77 10.64
C ALA A 277 1.20 -12.44 12.13
N LYS A 278 1.06 -11.18 12.59
CA LYS A 278 0.73 -10.94 14.00
C LYS A 278 -0.75 -11.19 14.19
N ARG A 279 -1.09 -12.47 14.32
CA ARG A 279 -2.37 -12.92 14.86
C ARG A 279 -2.65 -12.18 16.17
N ILE A 280 -3.92 -11.95 16.48
CA ILE A 280 -4.30 -11.53 17.85
C ILE A 280 -3.64 -12.49 18.83
N ASP A 281 -3.52 -13.80 18.55
CA ASP A 281 -2.88 -14.78 19.44
C ASP A 281 -1.38 -14.56 19.72
N ALA A 282 -0.65 -13.80 18.88
CA ALA A 282 0.81 -13.74 18.93
C ALA A 282 1.38 -12.69 19.92
N SER A 283 0.52 -11.85 20.52
CA SER A 283 0.92 -10.91 21.57
C SER A 283 0.68 -11.50 22.97
N SER A 284 1.64 -11.36 23.89
CA SER A 284 1.47 -11.80 25.27
C SER A 284 0.33 -11.04 25.96
N PHE A 285 -0.40 -11.75 26.82
CA PHE A 285 -1.31 -11.13 27.78
C PHE A 285 -0.50 -10.63 28.99
N PRO A 286 -0.95 -9.55 29.67
CA PRO A 286 -2.24 -8.88 29.51
C PRO A 286 -2.30 -7.91 28.30
N ARG A 287 -3.53 -7.59 27.86
CA ARG A 287 -3.80 -6.65 26.76
C ARG A 287 -4.69 -5.51 27.17
N LEU A 288 -4.56 -4.45 26.39
CA LEU A 288 -5.34 -3.23 26.54
C LEU A 288 -6.25 -3.06 25.33
N CYS A 289 -7.54 -2.96 25.58
CA CYS A 289 -8.57 -2.77 24.59
C CYS A 289 -9.17 -1.36 24.71
N ALA A 290 -8.94 -0.50 23.71
CA ALA A 290 -9.45 0.85 23.72
C ALA A 290 -10.95 0.87 23.37
N LEU A 291 -11.78 1.18 24.37
CA LEU A 291 -13.23 1.18 24.29
C LEU A 291 -13.73 2.41 23.53
N ARG A 292 -14.40 2.16 22.41
CA ARG A 292 -14.84 3.14 21.40
C ARG A 292 -13.69 3.96 20.82
N GLY A 293 -12.47 3.40 20.82
CA GLY A 293 -11.24 4.09 20.46
C GLY A 293 -10.66 4.92 21.61
N LEU A 294 -9.92 6.00 21.32
CA LEU A 294 -9.37 6.90 22.33
C LEU A 294 -10.33 8.06 22.64
N GLY A 295 -11.49 7.74 23.22
CA GLY A 295 -12.63 8.66 23.41
C GLY A 295 -12.34 9.89 24.28
N GLN A 296 -11.27 9.87 25.09
CA GLN A 296 -10.83 11.05 25.85
C GLN A 296 -10.21 12.16 24.98
N VAL A 297 -9.68 11.80 23.81
CA VAL A 297 -8.89 12.70 22.95
C VAL A 297 -9.59 12.94 21.61
N CYS A 298 -10.31 11.94 21.12
CA CYS A 298 -10.99 11.94 19.84
C CYS A 298 -12.49 11.66 20.01
N PRO A 299 -13.35 12.10 19.08
CA PRO A 299 -14.76 11.72 19.08
C PRO A 299 -14.89 10.19 19.03
N GLU A 300 -15.59 9.62 20.01
CA GLU A 300 -15.71 8.15 20.17
C GLU A 300 -16.32 7.47 18.93
N ASN A 301 -15.99 6.18 18.72
CA ASN A 301 -16.53 5.37 17.62
C ASN A 301 -16.25 5.94 16.21
N THR A 302 -15.17 6.70 16.04
CA THR A 302 -14.75 7.26 14.74
C THR A 302 -13.39 6.73 14.28
N LEU A 303 -13.11 6.80 12.96
CA LEU A 303 -11.81 6.41 12.41
C LEU A 303 -10.62 7.15 13.07
N PRO A 304 -10.69 8.47 13.36
CA PRO A 304 -9.65 9.14 14.13
C PRO A 304 -9.44 8.56 15.54
N ALA A 305 -10.50 8.23 16.27
CA ALA A 305 -10.37 7.64 17.61
C ALA A 305 -9.71 6.26 17.57
N PHE A 306 -10.01 5.45 16.56
CA PHE A 306 -9.36 4.15 16.37
C PHE A 306 -7.90 4.29 15.94
N ALA A 307 -7.61 5.23 15.03
CA ALA A 307 -6.23 5.53 14.63
C ALA A 307 -5.38 6.04 15.82
N ALA A 308 -5.96 6.89 16.67
CA ALA A 308 -5.31 7.37 17.88
C ALA A 308 -5.05 6.25 18.89
N ALA A 309 -6.04 5.36 19.13
CA ALA A 309 -5.87 4.20 20.00
C ALA A 309 -4.71 3.29 19.55
N MET A 310 -4.63 3.01 18.24
CA MET A 310 -3.52 2.26 17.67
C MET A 310 -2.18 3.01 17.82
N ALA A 311 -2.16 4.32 17.58
CA ALA A 311 -0.95 5.13 17.67
C ALA A 311 -0.38 5.20 19.10
N VAL A 312 -1.23 5.15 20.14
CA VAL A 312 -0.77 5.14 21.53
C VAL A 312 -0.31 3.76 22.01
N GLY A 313 -0.54 2.70 21.22
CA GLY A 313 -0.10 1.34 21.54
C GLY A 313 -1.19 0.41 22.09
N ALA A 314 -2.48 0.74 21.91
CA ALA A 314 -3.55 -0.21 22.26
C ALA A 314 -3.45 -1.50 21.43
N HIS A 315 -3.80 -2.63 22.05
CA HIS A 315 -3.69 -3.96 21.45
C HIS A 315 -4.96 -4.37 20.71
N GLU A 316 -6.09 -3.94 21.26
CA GLU A 316 -7.40 -4.16 20.71
C GLU A 316 -8.15 -2.81 20.70
N ILE A 317 -9.14 -2.68 19.82
CA ILE A 317 -10.18 -1.66 19.91
C ILE A 317 -11.52 -2.36 20.07
N ALA A 318 -12.36 -1.84 20.95
CA ALA A 318 -13.75 -2.28 21.08
C ALA A 318 -14.67 -1.19 20.52
N PHE A 319 -15.66 -1.58 19.72
CA PHE A 319 -16.65 -0.65 19.20
C PHE A 319 -17.98 -1.33 18.94
N ASP A 320 -19.02 -0.50 18.83
CA ASP A 320 -20.40 -0.93 18.74
C ASP A 320 -20.93 -0.83 17.32
N VAL A 321 -21.64 -1.85 16.86
CA VAL A 321 -22.26 -1.88 15.54
C VAL A 321 -23.78 -1.97 15.66
N ARG A 322 -24.46 -1.20 14.82
CA ARG A 322 -25.91 -1.22 14.63
C ARG A 322 -26.26 -1.24 13.15
N ALA A 323 -27.32 -1.96 12.79
CA ALA A 323 -27.90 -1.85 11.46
C ALA A 323 -28.74 -0.57 11.31
N SER A 324 -28.57 0.11 10.19
CA SER A 324 -29.43 1.19 9.70
C SER A 324 -30.69 0.65 9.01
N ARG A 325 -31.62 1.53 8.61
CA ARG A 325 -32.89 1.15 7.95
C ARG A 325 -32.68 0.32 6.68
N ASP A 326 -31.65 0.63 5.90
CA ASP A 326 -31.29 -0.06 4.65
C ASP A 326 -30.28 -1.20 4.86
N GLY A 327 -30.06 -1.63 6.11
CA GLY A 327 -29.23 -2.77 6.46
C GLY A 327 -27.73 -2.50 6.44
N VAL A 328 -27.30 -1.25 6.21
CA VAL A 328 -25.89 -0.85 6.31
C VAL A 328 -25.47 -0.85 7.78
N LEU A 329 -24.35 -1.49 8.09
CA LEU A 329 -23.81 -1.57 9.44
C LEU A 329 -23.00 -0.32 9.76
N VAL A 330 -23.43 0.44 10.77
CA VAL A 330 -22.78 1.66 11.21
C VAL A 330 -22.18 1.49 12.60
N VAL A 331 -21.06 2.16 12.83
CA VAL A 331 -20.39 2.14 14.13
C VAL A 331 -20.99 3.23 15.01
N CYS A 332 -21.85 2.81 15.93
CA CYS A 332 -22.55 3.68 16.86
C CYS A 332 -23.00 2.89 18.09
N HIS A 333 -22.70 3.43 19.28
CA HIS A 333 -23.08 2.79 20.54
C HIS A 333 -24.58 2.97 20.84
N ASP A 334 -25.06 4.21 20.78
CA ASP A 334 -26.42 4.55 21.19
C ASP A 334 -27.44 4.13 20.13
N ALA A 335 -28.69 3.92 20.55
CA ALA A 335 -29.76 3.65 19.60
C ALA A 335 -30.06 4.86 18.70
N SER A 336 -29.83 6.09 19.19
CA SER A 336 -29.94 7.32 18.41
C SER A 336 -28.59 7.96 18.14
N VAL A 337 -28.54 8.85 17.14
CA VAL A 337 -27.32 9.58 16.76
C VAL A 337 -27.13 10.90 17.54
N ASP A 338 -28.11 11.26 18.37
CA ASP A 338 -28.29 12.59 18.95
C ASP A 338 -27.13 13.04 19.85
N ARG A 339 -26.52 12.11 20.60
CA ARG A 339 -25.44 12.44 21.55
C ARG A 339 -24.09 12.65 20.86
N THR A 340 -23.81 11.89 19.82
CA THR A 340 -22.48 11.79 19.21
C THR A 340 -22.39 12.46 17.84
N THR A 341 -23.47 13.07 17.36
CA THR A 341 -23.49 13.73 16.06
C THR A 341 -24.26 15.06 16.10
N ASN A 342 -24.27 15.77 14.98
CA ASN A 342 -25.14 16.93 14.76
C ASN A 342 -26.55 16.58 14.24
N GLY A 343 -26.90 15.29 14.17
CA GLY A 343 -28.19 14.80 13.69
C GLY A 343 -29.15 14.46 14.81
N SER A 344 -30.32 13.93 14.46
CA SER A 344 -31.26 13.35 15.41
C SER A 344 -31.99 12.16 14.81
N GLY A 345 -32.38 11.20 15.67
CA GLY A 345 -33.19 10.04 15.28
C GLY A 345 -32.52 8.70 15.58
N ASN A 346 -33.32 7.63 15.52
CA ASN A 346 -32.85 6.27 15.77
C ASN A 346 -32.06 5.75 14.55
N VAL A 347 -30.91 5.12 14.79
CA VAL A 347 -30.06 4.53 13.74
C VAL A 347 -30.88 3.57 12.86
N ALA A 348 -31.76 2.77 13.45
CA ALA A 348 -32.58 1.80 12.72
C ALA A 348 -33.65 2.43 11.81
N GLU A 349 -33.94 3.73 11.96
CA GLU A 349 -34.94 4.47 11.17
C GLU A 349 -34.30 5.33 10.06
N LEU A 350 -32.99 5.57 10.16
CA LEU A 350 -32.20 6.36 9.21
C LEU A 350 -31.57 5.47 8.14
N GLY A 351 -31.51 5.93 6.90
CA GLY A 351 -30.76 5.27 5.83
C GLY A 351 -29.30 5.70 5.79
N TRP A 352 -28.44 4.95 5.11
CA TRP A 352 -27.02 5.31 5.00
C TRP A 352 -26.78 6.68 4.36
N GLU A 353 -27.62 7.11 3.42
CA GLU A 353 -27.52 8.44 2.80
C GLU A 353 -27.65 9.59 3.83
N ASP A 354 -28.47 9.39 4.86
CA ASP A 354 -28.65 10.36 5.94
C ASP A 354 -27.49 10.26 6.95
N LEU A 355 -27.14 9.03 7.36
CA LEU A 355 -26.10 8.76 8.35
C LEU A 355 -24.70 9.22 7.88
N CYS A 356 -24.36 9.03 6.61
CA CYS A 356 -23.05 9.40 6.08
C CYS A 356 -22.80 10.91 6.00
N ARG A 357 -23.85 11.72 6.10
CA ARG A 357 -23.78 13.19 6.11
C ARG A 357 -23.59 13.77 7.51
N LEU A 358 -23.83 12.98 8.55
CA LEU A 358 -23.73 13.43 9.93
C LEU A 358 -22.28 13.76 10.30
N ASP A 359 -22.14 14.84 11.06
CA ASP A 359 -20.88 15.23 11.68
C ASP A 359 -20.80 14.61 13.08
N ALA A 360 -19.96 13.59 13.21
CA ALA A 360 -19.68 12.86 14.43
C ALA A 360 -18.52 13.46 15.25
N GLY A 361 -17.99 14.61 14.87
CA GLY A 361 -16.80 15.19 15.50
C GLY A 361 -17.04 16.54 16.16
N SER A 362 -17.97 17.35 15.66
CA SER A 362 -18.22 18.71 16.18
C SER A 362 -18.50 18.75 17.69
N HIS A 363 -19.13 17.70 18.24
CA HIS A 363 -19.39 17.62 19.68
C HIS A 363 -18.13 17.46 20.54
N ALA A 364 -17.02 17.01 19.95
CA ALA A 364 -15.71 16.86 20.62
C ALA A 364 -14.80 18.07 20.41
N GLY A 365 -15.27 19.10 19.70
CA GLY A 365 -14.57 20.37 19.48
C GLY A 365 -14.31 20.68 18.01
N ASP A 366 -14.01 21.95 17.72
CA ASP A 366 -13.88 22.48 16.35
C ASP A 366 -12.80 21.78 15.50
N ALA A 367 -11.76 21.23 16.13
CA ALA A 367 -10.70 20.50 15.45
C ALA A 367 -11.19 19.20 14.79
N TRP A 368 -12.33 18.67 15.25
CA TRP A 368 -12.93 17.43 14.78
C TRP A 368 -14.12 17.64 13.84
N ARG A 369 -14.46 18.89 13.53
CA ARG A 369 -15.56 19.20 12.62
C ARG A 369 -15.38 18.50 11.27
N GLY A 370 -16.44 17.86 10.81
CA GLY A 370 -16.47 17.13 9.54
C GLY A 370 -16.13 15.64 9.65
N VAL A 371 -15.70 15.14 10.81
CA VAL A 371 -15.57 13.68 11.03
C VAL A 371 -16.94 13.02 10.85
N ARG A 372 -16.99 11.90 10.14
CA ARG A 372 -18.24 11.19 9.81
C ARG A 372 -18.44 9.96 10.69
N VAL A 373 -19.70 9.55 10.83
CA VAL A 373 -20.06 8.22 11.35
C VAL A 373 -19.54 7.17 10.37
N PRO A 374 -18.68 6.23 10.78
CA PRO A 374 -18.13 5.24 9.86
C PRO A 374 -19.07 4.04 9.70
N ARG A 375 -19.04 3.43 8.51
CA ARG A 375 -19.53 2.05 8.31
C ARG A 375 -18.58 1.05 8.94
N LEU A 376 -19.10 -0.13 9.25
CA LEU A 376 -18.27 -1.23 9.71
C LEU A 376 -17.17 -1.53 8.68
N GLU A 377 -17.50 -1.63 7.39
CA GLU A 377 -16.55 -1.91 6.30
C GLU A 377 -15.39 -0.91 6.27
N GLU A 378 -15.65 0.37 6.57
CA GLU A 378 -14.62 1.41 6.60
C GLU A 378 -13.67 1.23 7.79
N VAL A 379 -14.19 0.79 8.93
CA VAL A 379 -13.37 0.43 10.11
C VAL A 379 -12.58 -0.84 9.83
N LEU A 380 -13.19 -1.87 9.26
CA LEU A 380 -12.50 -3.09 8.87
C LEU A 380 -11.35 -2.75 7.91
N ASP A 381 -11.60 -2.00 6.83
CA ASP A 381 -10.57 -1.60 5.87
C ASP A 381 -9.42 -0.82 6.50
N ALA A 382 -9.73 0.08 7.43
CA ALA A 382 -8.73 0.95 8.05
C ALA A 382 -7.90 0.24 9.13
N MET A 383 -8.50 -0.71 9.87
CA MET A 383 -7.94 -1.32 11.08
C MET A 383 -7.46 -2.75 10.89
N ASP A 384 -7.92 -3.43 9.82
CA ASP A 384 -7.61 -4.81 9.48
C ASP A 384 -6.13 -5.10 9.73
N GLY A 385 -5.85 -6.25 10.36
CA GLY A 385 -4.62 -6.70 11.03
C GLY A 385 -3.54 -5.66 11.36
N ARG A 386 -3.94 -4.49 11.86
CA ARG A 386 -3.06 -3.53 12.53
C ARG A 386 -3.30 -3.54 14.04
N ILE A 387 -4.51 -3.91 14.45
CA ILE A 387 -4.99 -3.95 15.83
C ILE A 387 -6.08 -5.02 15.94
N GLY A 388 -6.26 -5.61 17.13
CA GLY A 388 -7.35 -6.56 17.33
C GLY A 388 -8.73 -5.89 17.40
N LEU A 389 -9.76 -6.53 16.85
CA LEU A 389 -11.10 -5.95 16.79
C LEU A 389 -12.07 -6.69 17.73
N ASN A 390 -12.64 -5.97 18.68
CA ASN A 390 -13.76 -6.43 19.50
C ASN A 390 -15.04 -5.73 19.00
N ILE A 391 -15.86 -6.46 18.24
CA ILE A 391 -17.03 -5.90 17.58
C ILE A 391 -18.27 -6.26 18.39
N ARG A 392 -18.82 -5.29 19.11
CA ARG A 392 -20.04 -5.48 19.89
C ARG A 392 -21.27 -5.25 19.02
N ILE A 393 -22.11 -6.26 18.88
CA ILE A 393 -23.36 -6.17 18.10
C ILE A 393 -24.49 -5.74 19.04
N ARG A 394 -25.05 -4.55 18.82
CA ARG A 394 -26.05 -3.94 19.73
C ARG A 394 -27.50 -4.25 19.38
N ASN A 395 -27.75 -4.76 18.18
CA ASN A 395 -29.03 -5.31 17.77
C ASN A 395 -28.79 -6.56 16.92
N GLU A 396 -29.48 -7.66 17.20
CA GLU A 396 -29.32 -8.89 16.41
C GLU A 396 -29.95 -8.78 15.02
N GLY A 397 -30.89 -7.84 14.85
CA GLY A 397 -31.74 -7.73 13.65
C GLY A 397 -32.80 -8.83 13.61
N GLU A 398 -33.77 -8.69 12.72
CA GLU A 398 -34.80 -9.70 12.52
C GLU A 398 -34.17 -11.06 12.17
N ASP A 399 -34.55 -12.09 12.90
CA ASP A 399 -33.99 -13.45 12.83
C ASP A 399 -32.45 -13.50 12.88
N GLY A 400 -31.78 -12.54 13.51
CA GLY A 400 -30.32 -12.49 13.60
C GLY A 400 -29.60 -12.00 12.34
N ALA A 401 -30.29 -11.28 11.45
CA ALA A 401 -29.71 -10.77 10.20
C ALA A 401 -28.46 -9.89 10.39
N THR A 402 -28.41 -9.08 11.47
CA THR A 402 -27.25 -8.22 11.75
C THR A 402 -26.04 -9.05 12.16
N VAL A 403 -26.26 -10.09 12.99
CA VAL A 403 -25.21 -11.03 13.40
C VAL A 403 -24.61 -11.71 12.17
N ARG A 404 -25.45 -12.25 11.29
CA ARG A 404 -25.00 -12.89 10.04
C ARG A 404 -24.19 -11.94 9.17
N ARG A 405 -24.67 -10.71 8.97
CA ARG A 405 -23.98 -9.73 8.14
C ARG A 405 -22.60 -9.34 8.70
N VAL A 406 -22.46 -9.22 10.02
CA VAL A 406 -21.15 -8.99 10.66
C VAL A 406 -20.23 -10.20 10.44
N CYS A 407 -20.73 -11.42 10.61
CA CYS A 407 -19.96 -12.64 10.34
C CYS A 407 -19.49 -12.71 8.88
N ASP A 408 -20.39 -12.44 7.92
CA ASP A 408 -20.06 -12.40 6.49
C ASP A 408 -18.92 -11.43 6.22
N LEU A 409 -18.99 -10.21 6.77
CA LEU A 409 -17.94 -9.20 6.61
C LEU A 409 -16.60 -9.65 7.21
N LEU A 410 -16.61 -10.29 8.38
CA LEU A 410 -15.36 -10.80 8.98
C LEU A 410 -14.73 -11.91 8.14
N THR A 411 -15.54 -12.81 7.57
CA THR A 411 -15.07 -13.88 6.69
C THR A 411 -14.61 -13.34 5.35
N GLU A 412 -15.36 -12.44 4.72
CA GLU A 412 -15.02 -11.76 3.45
C GLU A 412 -13.69 -10.99 3.54
N HIS A 413 -13.41 -10.39 4.70
CA HIS A 413 -12.16 -9.66 4.96
C HIS A 413 -11.03 -10.55 5.52
N ALA A 414 -11.25 -11.86 5.69
CA ALA A 414 -10.30 -12.80 6.30
C ALA A 414 -9.80 -12.35 7.69
N LEU A 415 -10.71 -11.81 8.50
CA LEU A 415 -10.44 -11.20 9.80
C LEU A 415 -10.67 -12.12 11.00
N THR A 416 -11.06 -13.38 10.80
CA THR A 416 -11.40 -14.32 11.87
C THR A 416 -10.26 -14.60 12.85
N ASP A 417 -9.00 -14.37 12.46
CA ASP A 417 -7.83 -14.49 13.35
C ASP A 417 -7.47 -13.18 14.10
N SER A 418 -8.18 -12.09 13.79
CA SER A 418 -7.89 -10.73 14.30
C SER A 418 -9.12 -9.92 14.71
N ALA A 419 -10.27 -10.58 14.79
CA ALA A 419 -11.52 -10.00 15.25
C ALA A 419 -12.34 -11.03 16.03
N TYR A 420 -13.15 -10.56 16.96
CA TYR A 420 -14.17 -11.35 17.61
C TYR A 420 -15.43 -10.52 17.81
N ILE A 421 -16.58 -11.19 17.80
CA ILE A 421 -17.87 -10.55 18.05
C ILE A 421 -18.27 -10.70 19.52
N SER A 422 -18.73 -9.61 20.12
CA SER A 422 -19.23 -9.58 21.50
C SER A 422 -20.76 -9.52 21.48
N LEU A 423 -21.40 -10.48 22.15
CA LEU A 423 -22.84 -10.73 22.06
C LEU A 423 -23.49 -10.75 23.46
N GLU A 424 -24.58 -9.99 23.60
CA GLU A 424 -25.26 -9.71 24.88
C GLU A 424 -26.49 -10.60 25.11
N THR A 425 -26.89 -11.45 24.15
CA THR A 425 -28.03 -12.37 24.27
C THR A 425 -27.65 -13.80 23.89
N GLU A 426 -28.28 -14.80 24.54
CA GLU A 426 -28.13 -16.20 24.15
C GLU A 426 -28.64 -16.47 22.72
N SER A 427 -29.66 -15.71 22.27
CA SER A 427 -30.19 -15.79 20.90
C SER A 427 -29.12 -15.43 19.87
N ALA A 428 -28.42 -14.30 20.06
CA ALA A 428 -27.37 -13.87 19.16
C ALA A 428 -26.16 -14.81 19.19
N LEU A 429 -25.78 -15.31 20.38
CA LEU A 429 -24.72 -16.32 20.52
C LEU A 429 -25.05 -17.60 19.74
N ARG A 430 -26.28 -18.09 19.86
CA ARG A 430 -26.78 -19.24 19.09
C ARG A 430 -26.73 -18.97 17.59
N THR A 431 -27.26 -17.84 17.13
CA THR A 431 -27.24 -17.47 15.71
C THR A 431 -25.82 -17.45 15.16
N ALA A 432 -24.87 -16.84 15.87
CA ALA A 432 -23.49 -16.78 15.43
C ALA A 432 -22.83 -18.17 15.37
N LEU A 433 -23.08 -19.02 16.37
CA LEU A 433 -22.55 -20.38 16.41
C LEU A 433 -23.10 -21.25 15.29
N GLU A 434 -24.39 -21.17 15.01
CA GLU A 434 -25.06 -21.95 13.96
C GLU A 434 -24.68 -21.47 12.55
N TYR A 435 -24.49 -20.16 12.36
CA TYR A 435 -24.22 -19.57 11.05
C TYR A 435 -22.74 -19.56 10.67
N ALA A 436 -21.86 -19.16 11.59
CA ALA A 436 -20.43 -18.97 11.35
C ALA A 436 -19.61 -19.45 12.57
N PRO A 437 -19.54 -20.76 12.83
CA PRO A 437 -18.86 -21.32 14.01
C PRO A 437 -17.38 -20.94 14.10
N GLU A 438 -16.74 -20.63 12.99
CA GLU A 438 -15.35 -20.20 12.86
C GLU A 438 -15.08 -18.76 13.33
N VAL A 439 -16.09 -17.89 13.37
CA VAL A 439 -15.93 -16.50 13.83
C VAL A 439 -15.80 -16.51 15.36
N PRO A 440 -14.71 -16.00 15.96
CA PRO A 440 -14.56 -16.02 17.40
C PRO A 440 -15.61 -15.18 18.12
N ARG A 441 -16.10 -15.69 19.25
CA ARG A 441 -17.18 -15.07 20.04
C ARG A 441 -16.73 -14.76 21.46
N ALA A 442 -17.20 -13.62 21.96
CA ALA A 442 -17.14 -13.23 23.36
C ALA A 442 -18.54 -13.22 23.99
N CYS A 443 -18.69 -13.92 25.12
CA CYS A 443 -19.92 -13.95 25.89
C CYS A 443 -20.04 -12.72 26.80
N LEU A 444 -21.11 -11.94 26.64
CA LEU A 444 -21.51 -10.85 27.54
C LEU A 444 -22.87 -11.15 28.22
N VAL A 445 -23.32 -12.39 28.19
CA VAL A 445 -24.60 -12.80 28.80
C VAL A 445 -24.40 -13.16 30.27
N GLY A 446 -25.32 -12.71 31.13
CA GLY A 446 -25.35 -13.10 32.54
C GLY A 446 -24.33 -12.37 33.41
N GLN A 447 -23.90 -11.17 33.03
CA GLN A 447 -22.82 -10.43 33.71
C GLN A 447 -23.08 -10.09 35.18
N ASP A 448 -24.31 -10.26 35.68
CA ASP A 448 -24.72 -10.16 37.08
C ASP A 448 -24.43 -11.44 37.89
N ASN A 449 -24.04 -12.52 37.22
CA ASN A 449 -23.61 -13.78 37.81
C ASN A 449 -22.41 -14.34 37.00
N PRO A 450 -21.16 -14.01 37.40
CA PRO A 450 -19.96 -14.44 36.69
C PRO A 450 -19.88 -15.95 36.48
N SER A 451 -20.22 -16.75 37.50
CA SER A 451 -20.21 -18.21 37.41
C SER A 451 -21.20 -18.75 36.37
N ALA A 452 -22.42 -18.19 36.31
CA ALA A 452 -23.39 -18.55 35.28
C ALA A 452 -22.95 -18.09 33.88
N SER A 453 -22.31 -16.91 33.77
CA SER A 453 -21.75 -16.41 32.50
C SER A 453 -20.73 -17.37 31.89
N VAL A 454 -19.88 -17.99 32.74
CA VAL A 454 -18.89 -18.99 32.31
C VAL A 454 -19.58 -20.23 31.71
N ASP A 455 -20.66 -20.70 32.32
CA ASP A 455 -21.44 -21.82 31.80
C ASP A 455 -22.10 -21.49 30.45
N ILE A 456 -22.60 -20.27 30.28
CA ILE A 456 -23.18 -19.80 29.03
C ILE A 456 -22.10 -19.67 27.94
N ALA A 457 -20.94 -19.11 28.26
CA ALA A 457 -19.82 -18.97 27.34
C ALA A 457 -19.38 -20.34 26.79
N LYS A 458 -19.28 -21.34 27.67
CA LYS A 458 -18.98 -22.73 27.29
C LYS A 458 -20.08 -23.34 26.42
N ARG A 459 -21.35 -23.17 26.79
CA ARG A 459 -22.52 -23.69 26.04
C ARG A 459 -22.49 -23.24 24.59
N TYR A 460 -22.12 -21.98 24.35
CA TYR A 460 -22.09 -21.38 23.01
C TYR A 460 -20.70 -21.37 22.36
N ALA A 461 -19.78 -22.20 22.84
CA ALA A 461 -18.43 -22.35 22.29
C ALA A 461 -17.73 -20.99 22.03
N CYS A 462 -17.85 -20.09 23.01
CA CYS A 462 -17.12 -18.82 22.99
C CYS A 462 -15.64 -19.07 23.27
N GLN A 463 -14.77 -18.22 22.72
CA GLN A 463 -13.34 -18.22 23.01
C GLN A 463 -13.01 -17.20 24.10
N ARG A 464 -13.94 -16.27 24.35
CA ARG A 464 -13.78 -15.18 25.31
C ARG A 464 -15.02 -14.98 26.15
N ILE A 465 -14.83 -14.39 27.30
CA ILE A 465 -15.89 -13.93 28.19
C ILE A 465 -15.54 -12.52 28.64
N GLN A 466 -16.54 -11.64 28.73
CA GLN A 466 -16.35 -10.33 29.34
C GLN A 466 -17.11 -10.28 30.65
N PHE A 467 -16.38 -10.00 31.73
CA PHE A 467 -16.94 -9.87 33.06
C PHE A 467 -17.27 -8.41 33.44
N SER A 468 -18.19 -8.29 34.38
CA SER A 468 -18.37 -7.12 35.23
C SER A 468 -17.31 -7.06 36.33
N ARG A 469 -17.31 -5.96 37.10
CA ARG A 469 -16.29 -5.68 38.12
C ARG A 469 -16.39 -6.54 39.39
N ASP A 470 -17.50 -7.24 39.59
CA ASP A 470 -17.79 -8.13 40.72
C ASP A 470 -17.21 -9.54 40.57
N VAL A 471 -16.50 -9.81 39.47
CA VAL A 471 -15.83 -11.09 39.22
C VAL A 471 -14.81 -11.46 40.29
N THR A 472 -14.81 -12.73 40.68
CA THR A 472 -13.85 -13.29 41.65
C THR A 472 -12.70 -14.02 40.95
N GLU A 473 -11.59 -14.26 41.66
CA GLU A 473 -10.49 -15.10 41.16
C GLU A 473 -10.92 -16.54 40.87
N GLU A 474 -11.94 -17.05 41.58
CA GLU A 474 -12.50 -18.38 41.35
C GLU A 474 -13.21 -18.45 39.99
N ASP A 475 -14.00 -17.42 39.66
CA ASP A 475 -14.68 -17.32 38.36
C ASP A 475 -13.67 -17.22 37.20
N ILE A 476 -12.64 -16.40 37.36
CA ILE A 476 -11.56 -16.23 36.37
C ILE A 476 -10.82 -17.56 36.16
N ARG A 477 -10.42 -18.22 37.25
CA ARG A 477 -9.75 -19.53 37.18
C ARG A 477 -10.61 -20.56 36.46
N ARG A 478 -11.91 -20.62 36.79
CA ARG A 478 -12.86 -21.53 36.13
C ARG A 478 -12.99 -21.23 34.64
N ALA A 479 -13.01 -19.96 34.25
CA ALA A 479 -13.04 -19.57 32.84
C ALA A 479 -11.75 -20.01 32.11
N HIS A 480 -10.58 -19.80 32.71
CA HIS A 480 -9.29 -20.24 32.15
C HIS A 480 -9.17 -21.76 32.04
N GLU A 481 -9.67 -22.52 33.02
CA GLU A 481 -9.72 -24.00 32.97
C GLU A 481 -10.56 -24.52 31.77
N LEU A 482 -11.49 -23.70 31.28
CA LEU A 482 -12.30 -23.97 30.09
C LEU A 482 -11.69 -23.39 28.80
N GLY A 483 -10.51 -22.77 28.87
CA GLY A 483 -9.79 -22.18 27.74
C GLY A 483 -10.34 -20.83 27.27
N LEU A 484 -11.14 -20.15 28.11
CA LEU A 484 -11.68 -18.82 27.80
C LEU A 484 -10.65 -17.73 28.11
N LEU A 485 -10.55 -16.72 27.24
CA LEU A 485 -9.89 -15.46 27.59
C LEU A 485 -10.84 -14.54 28.34
N CYS A 486 -10.36 -13.96 29.43
CA CYS A 486 -11.15 -13.14 30.33
C CYS A 486 -10.93 -11.65 30.03
N ASN A 487 -11.96 -10.98 29.54
CA ASN A 487 -12.02 -9.53 29.39
C ASN A 487 -12.67 -8.91 30.63
N ILE A 488 -12.33 -7.67 30.97
CA ILE A 488 -13.10 -6.86 31.91
C ILE A 488 -13.41 -5.48 31.34
N SER A 489 -14.65 -5.02 31.55
CA SER A 489 -15.08 -3.67 31.19
C SER A 489 -15.63 -2.96 32.43
N TRP A 490 -15.13 -1.76 32.77
CA TRP A 490 -13.90 -1.15 32.28
C TRP A 490 -13.07 -0.65 33.47
N SER A 491 -11.80 -0.35 33.20
CA SER A 491 -10.89 0.29 34.14
C SER A 491 -10.12 1.39 33.42
N ASP A 492 -10.27 2.62 33.91
CA ASP A 492 -9.57 3.81 33.38
C ASP A 492 -8.42 4.27 34.30
N ASP A 493 -8.28 3.64 35.47
CA ASP A 493 -7.19 3.85 36.40
C ASP A 493 -6.16 2.71 36.28
N PRO A 494 -4.86 3.03 36.14
CA PRO A 494 -3.82 2.00 36.03
C PRO A 494 -3.77 1.06 37.24
N LYS A 495 -3.94 1.55 38.47
CA LYS A 495 -3.85 0.70 39.67
C LYS A 495 -5.03 -0.26 39.74
N ASP A 496 -6.23 0.23 39.45
CA ASP A 496 -7.43 -0.61 39.37
C ASP A 496 -7.30 -1.69 38.30
N GLY A 497 -6.83 -1.32 37.10
CA GLY A 497 -6.61 -2.28 36.01
C GLY A 497 -5.56 -3.32 36.38
N MET A 498 -4.51 -2.91 37.10
CA MET A 498 -3.48 -3.80 37.64
C MET A 498 -4.04 -4.82 38.63
N GLU A 499 -4.97 -4.43 39.50
CA GLU A 499 -5.60 -5.37 40.43
C GLU A 499 -6.35 -6.47 39.68
N PHE A 500 -7.06 -6.13 38.59
CA PHE A 500 -7.73 -7.13 37.75
C PHE A 500 -6.77 -8.02 36.98
N VAL A 501 -5.67 -7.49 36.46
CA VAL A 501 -4.61 -8.29 35.84
C VAL A 501 -4.03 -9.30 36.86
N HIS A 502 -3.76 -8.87 38.10
CA HIS A 502 -3.27 -9.77 39.14
C HIS A 502 -4.28 -10.87 39.54
N LYS A 503 -5.59 -10.59 39.43
CA LYS A 503 -6.64 -11.61 39.58
C LYS A 503 -6.71 -12.60 38.42
N GLY A 504 -6.01 -12.34 37.32
CA GLY A 504 -5.96 -13.19 36.12
C GLY A 504 -6.76 -12.67 34.93
N ILE A 505 -7.21 -11.41 34.91
CA ILE A 505 -7.86 -10.86 33.71
C ILE A 505 -6.83 -10.70 32.57
N ASP A 506 -7.18 -11.21 31.39
CA ASP A 506 -6.35 -11.18 30.21
C ASP A 506 -6.42 -9.82 29.49
N VAL A 507 -7.61 -9.22 29.39
CA VAL A 507 -7.82 -7.98 28.63
C VAL A 507 -8.61 -6.93 29.40
N ILE A 508 -7.99 -5.76 29.57
CA ILE A 508 -8.62 -4.59 30.19
C ILE A 508 -9.22 -3.70 29.10
N LEU A 509 -10.53 -3.48 29.14
CA LEU A 509 -11.18 -2.44 28.34
C LEU A 509 -11.07 -1.10 29.08
N THR A 510 -10.72 -0.04 28.35
CA THR A 510 -10.52 1.31 28.90
C THR A 510 -10.88 2.40 27.88
N HIS A 511 -11.38 3.54 28.33
CA HIS A 511 -11.53 4.74 27.51
C HIS A 511 -10.21 5.54 27.41
N CYS A 512 -9.20 5.18 28.20
CA CYS A 512 -8.02 6.00 28.53
C CYS A 512 -6.72 5.24 28.25
N ALA A 513 -6.62 4.60 27.07
CA ALA A 513 -5.51 3.70 26.77
C ALA A 513 -4.13 4.35 26.91
N ASN A 514 -4.01 5.63 26.56
CA ASN A 514 -2.81 6.44 26.76
C ASN A 514 -2.39 6.53 28.23
N THR A 515 -3.34 6.72 29.15
CA THR A 515 -3.09 6.82 30.59
C THR A 515 -2.67 5.48 31.17
N MET A 516 -3.33 4.39 30.75
CA MET A 516 -2.97 3.03 31.15
C MET A 516 -1.54 2.67 30.72
N ILE A 517 -1.17 3.00 29.49
CA ILE A 517 0.18 2.75 28.95
C ILE A 517 1.22 3.60 29.69
N ALA A 518 0.97 4.91 29.85
CA ALA A 518 1.86 5.78 30.62
C ALA A 518 1.98 5.37 32.10
N GLY A 519 0.93 4.74 32.65
CA GLY A 519 0.89 4.16 33.99
C GLY A 519 1.66 2.84 34.15
N GLY A 520 2.32 2.35 33.10
CA GLY A 520 3.20 1.17 33.16
C GLY A 520 2.56 -0.15 32.74
N PHE A 521 1.38 -0.15 32.11
CA PHE A 521 0.72 -1.38 31.65
C PHE A 521 1.60 -2.24 30.72
N ASP A 522 2.41 -1.60 29.85
CA ASP A 522 3.30 -2.31 28.93
C ASP A 522 4.46 -3.03 29.62
N ALA A 523 4.81 -2.66 30.87
CA ALA A 523 5.92 -3.26 31.61
C ALA A 523 5.60 -4.66 32.19
N LEU A 524 4.37 -5.14 32.02
CA LEU A 524 3.86 -6.42 32.54
C LEU A 524 4.06 -7.61 31.60
N ARG A 525 4.73 -7.36 30.47
CA ARG A 525 4.80 -8.28 29.34
C ARG A 525 6.03 -9.17 29.30
#